data_AF-A0A257RSU3-F1
#
_entry.id   AF-A0A257RSU3-F1
#
_cell.length_a   1.000
_cell.length_b   1.000
_cell.length_c   1.000
_cell.angle_alpha   90.00
_cell.angle_beta   90.00
_cell.angle_gamma   90.00
#
_symmetry.space_group_name_H-M   'P 1'
#
loop_
_entity.id
_entity.type
_entity.pdbx_description
1 polymer ?
#
loop_
_entity_poly.entity_id
_entity_poly.type
_entity_poly.pdbx_seq_one_letter_code
_entity_poly.pdbx_strand_id
1 'polypeptide(L)'
;MVLDRSSARESTGHGSPLPNLVHGGPGRAGGGEEMGGVRGVLHYMQRTAVQGSPTVLTRVMDQWMPGAEQRRDVVHPFRKHFEQLEIGETLATGSRTITEADVMAFAKLSGDFFYAHMDDDAARASIFEKRVAHGYLVLSAAAGLFVDPAPGPVLANYGLDNLRFVKPVYIGDTIQVRLTCKQKTAKETPAGGIPQGVVAWDVDVRNQHDEPVALYTILTLVRRQAA
;
A
#
# COMPACT_ATOMS: atom_id res chain seq x y z
N MET A 1 -32.02 13.18 12.75
CA MET A 1 -32.06 11.76 12.34
C MET A 1 -33.15 11.62 11.31
N VAL A 2 -32.82 11.17 10.11
CA VAL A 2 -33.82 10.91 9.06
C VAL A 2 -33.98 9.40 9.00
N LEU A 3 -35.09 8.88 9.53
CA LEU A 3 -35.43 7.45 9.45
C LEU A 3 -36.57 7.28 8.46
N ASP A 4 -36.55 6.14 7.79
CA ASP A 4 -37.61 5.69 6.91
C ASP A 4 -37.82 4.18 7.06
N ARG A 5 -38.73 3.62 6.27
CA ARG A 5 -39.03 2.19 6.33
C ARG A 5 -37.83 1.32 5.94
N SER A 6 -36.90 1.83 5.13
CA SER A 6 -35.74 1.08 4.66
C SER A 6 -34.69 0.91 5.76
N SER A 7 -34.48 1.96 6.56
CA SER A 7 -33.49 2.00 7.65
C SER A 7 -34.03 1.46 8.99
N ALA A 8 -35.35 1.46 9.20
CA ALA A 8 -35.95 1.15 10.51
C ALA A 8 -35.65 -0.26 11.04
N ARG A 9 -35.45 -1.26 10.18
CA ARG A 9 -35.25 -2.66 10.59
C ARG A 9 -33.94 -2.91 11.34
N GLU A 10 -32.91 -2.14 11.01
CA GLU A 10 -31.55 -2.32 11.52
C GLU A 10 -31.02 -1.04 12.21
N SER A 11 -31.87 -0.03 12.37
CA SER A 11 -31.52 1.20 13.07
C SER A 11 -31.29 0.93 14.56
N THR A 12 -30.21 1.48 15.11
CA THR A 12 -29.92 1.46 16.55
C THR A 12 -30.77 2.46 17.34
N GLY A 13 -31.62 3.25 16.66
CA GLY A 13 -32.47 4.27 17.25
C GLY A 13 -31.76 5.60 17.54
N HIS A 14 -32.49 6.57 18.11
CA HIS A 14 -31.97 7.92 18.37
C HIS A 14 -31.06 8.00 19.61
N GLY A 15 -31.40 7.28 20.68
CA GLY A 15 -30.76 7.37 21.99
C GLY A 15 -29.51 6.51 22.16
N SER A 16 -29.00 5.95 21.07
CA SER A 16 -27.86 5.01 21.07
C SER A 16 -26.69 5.64 20.33
N PRO A 17 -25.94 6.57 20.95
CA PRO A 17 -24.84 7.22 20.26
C PRO A 17 -23.71 6.21 20.04
N LEU A 18 -23.29 6.06 18.79
CA LEU A 18 -22.36 4.99 18.38
C LEU A 18 -20.90 5.41 18.58
N PRO A 19 -20.01 4.52 19.03
CA PRO A 19 -18.61 4.86 19.37
C PRO A 19 -17.80 5.40 18.19
N ASN A 20 -18.15 5.01 16.96
CA ASN A 20 -17.48 5.47 15.74
C ASN A 20 -18.10 6.75 15.13
N LEU A 21 -19.21 7.24 15.68
CA LEU A 21 -19.86 8.48 15.24
C LEU A 21 -19.50 9.62 16.19
N VAL A 22 -19.39 10.83 15.65
CA VAL A 22 -19.22 12.04 16.46
C VAL A 22 -20.47 12.26 17.30
N HIS A 23 -20.29 12.49 18.58
CA HIS A 23 -21.34 12.90 19.50
C HIS A 23 -20.99 14.25 20.12
N GLY A 24 -21.77 15.26 19.78
CA GLY A 24 -21.51 16.63 20.18
C GLY A 24 -22.19 17.60 19.24
N GLY A 25 -22.08 18.88 19.53
CA GLY A 25 -22.67 19.90 18.69
C GLY A 25 -22.35 21.31 19.15
N PRO A 26 -22.46 22.30 18.25
CA PRO A 26 -22.17 23.69 18.56
C PRO A 26 -23.20 24.33 19.51
N GLY A 27 -22.83 25.47 20.08
CA GLY A 27 -23.75 26.32 20.85
C GLY A 27 -24.24 25.66 22.14
N ARG A 28 -25.57 25.56 22.32
CA ARG A 28 -26.18 24.98 23.53
C ARG A 28 -25.89 23.49 23.74
N ALA A 29 -25.38 22.81 22.71
CA ALA A 29 -24.93 21.42 22.81
C ALA A 29 -23.50 21.28 23.39
N GLY A 30 -22.83 22.38 23.73
CA GLY A 30 -21.56 22.39 24.45
C GLY A 30 -20.33 22.79 23.62
N GLY A 31 -20.43 22.80 22.29
CA GLY A 31 -19.35 23.22 21.38
C GLY A 31 -18.25 22.18 21.16
N GLY A 32 -18.18 21.15 21.99
CA GLY A 32 -17.21 20.06 21.88
C GLY A 32 -17.74 18.87 21.08
N GLU A 33 -16.83 17.92 20.84
CA GLU A 33 -17.09 16.62 20.24
C GLU A 33 -16.54 15.52 21.15
N GLU A 34 -17.26 14.41 21.23
CA GLU A 34 -16.87 13.18 21.90
C GLU A 34 -17.08 11.99 20.96
N MET A 35 -16.54 10.82 21.32
CA MET A 35 -16.54 9.62 20.48
C MET A 35 -15.88 9.88 19.10
N GLY A 36 -16.50 9.49 17.98
CA GLY A 36 -15.93 9.69 16.65
C GLY A 36 -14.75 8.75 16.31
N GLY A 37 -14.70 7.58 16.94
CA GLY A 37 -13.65 6.58 16.72
C GLY A 37 -12.27 7.13 17.10
N VAL A 38 -11.33 7.11 16.15
CA VAL A 38 -9.96 7.62 16.36
C VAL A 38 -9.95 9.11 16.71
N ARG A 39 -10.92 9.92 16.25
CA ARG A 39 -10.97 11.36 16.56
C ARG A 39 -11.05 11.63 18.05
N GLY A 40 -11.86 10.84 18.78
CA GLY A 40 -12.01 10.94 20.23
C GLY A 40 -10.69 10.73 20.97
N VAL A 41 -9.84 9.83 20.48
CA VAL A 41 -8.50 9.57 21.04
C VAL A 41 -7.58 10.79 20.85
N LEU A 42 -7.69 11.50 19.73
CA LEU A 42 -6.82 12.64 19.41
C LEU A 42 -7.00 13.83 20.37
N HIS A 43 -8.13 13.95 21.08
CA HIS A 43 -8.29 14.98 22.12
C HIS A 43 -7.38 14.75 23.34
N TYR A 44 -6.93 13.52 23.55
CA TYR A 44 -6.05 13.12 24.65
C TYR A 44 -4.58 12.96 24.22
N MET A 45 -4.27 13.30 22.97
CA MET A 45 -2.91 13.24 22.43
C MET A 45 -2.42 14.64 22.08
N GLN A 46 -1.13 14.92 22.30
CA GLN A 46 -0.50 16.13 21.80
C GLN A 46 -0.01 15.90 20.37
N ARG A 47 -0.58 16.63 19.41
CA ARG A 47 -0.04 16.67 18.05
C ARG A 47 1.22 17.55 18.03
N THR A 48 2.32 17.00 17.54
CA THR A 48 3.60 17.70 17.41
C THR A 48 4.11 17.56 15.98
N ALA A 49 4.47 18.67 15.34
CA ALA A 49 5.13 18.66 14.04
C ALA A 49 6.64 18.45 14.26
N VAL A 50 7.12 17.23 14.04
CA VAL A 50 8.54 16.87 14.17
C VAL A 50 9.24 17.09 12.83
N GLN A 51 10.37 17.79 12.85
CA GLN A 51 11.21 18.00 11.67
C GLN A 51 12.54 17.26 11.83
N GLY A 52 13.08 16.76 10.73
CA GLY A 52 14.34 16.02 10.70
C GLY A 52 14.59 15.43 9.32
N SER A 53 15.75 14.79 9.14
CA SER A 53 15.99 14.00 7.92
C SER A 53 15.06 12.78 7.89
N PRO A 54 14.73 12.23 6.70
CA PRO A 54 13.90 11.04 6.59
C PRO A 54 14.42 9.85 7.41
N THR A 55 15.75 9.68 7.50
CA THR A 55 16.37 8.63 8.33
C THR A 55 16.08 8.82 9.82
N VAL A 56 16.22 10.04 10.34
CA VAL A 56 15.89 10.33 11.75
C VAL A 56 14.41 10.15 12.01
N LEU A 57 13.56 10.69 11.13
CA LEU A 57 12.10 10.54 11.24
C LEU A 57 11.67 9.07 11.19
N THR A 58 12.35 8.24 10.39
CA THR A 58 12.08 6.79 10.34
C THR A 58 12.28 6.12 11.69
N ARG A 59 13.36 6.46 12.40
CA ARG A 59 13.68 5.91 13.72
C ARG A 59 12.74 6.46 14.80
N VAL A 60 12.41 7.75 14.73
CA VAL A 60 11.50 8.39 15.70
C VAL A 60 10.07 7.86 15.57
N MET A 61 9.60 7.64 14.34
CA MET A 61 8.22 7.23 14.07
C MET A 61 8.02 5.70 14.04
N ASP A 62 9.11 4.92 14.10
CA ASP A 62 9.10 3.47 13.86
C ASP A 62 8.35 3.11 12.55
N GLN A 63 8.62 3.88 11.51
CA GLN A 63 7.99 3.75 10.19
C GLN A 63 8.91 4.33 9.13
N TRP A 64 9.19 3.58 8.07
CA TRP A 64 10.06 4.03 6.99
C TRP A 64 9.50 5.25 6.26
N MET A 65 10.36 6.24 6.06
CA MET A 65 10.08 7.46 5.31
C MET A 65 10.81 7.43 3.96
N PRO A 66 10.16 7.86 2.87
CA PRO A 66 10.83 8.02 1.57
C PRO A 66 12.10 8.87 1.68
N GLY A 67 13.19 8.38 1.09
CA GLY A 67 14.50 9.03 1.16
C GLY A 67 15.31 8.74 2.42
N ALA A 68 14.81 7.92 3.35
CA ALA A 68 15.61 7.40 4.45
C ALA A 68 16.69 6.42 3.96
N GLU A 69 17.70 6.22 4.80
CA GLU A 69 18.72 5.20 4.57
C GLU A 69 18.08 3.81 4.37
N GLN A 70 18.52 3.12 3.32
CA GLN A 70 18.02 1.80 2.94
C GLN A 70 19.02 0.75 3.41
N ARG A 71 18.57 -0.19 4.24
CA ARG A 71 19.38 -1.33 4.66
C ARG A 71 19.18 -2.47 3.68
N ARG A 72 20.25 -3.06 3.16
CA ARG A 72 20.18 -4.26 2.32
C ARG A 72 20.63 -5.47 3.12
N ASP A 73 20.04 -6.61 2.82
CA ASP A 73 20.44 -7.91 3.33
C ASP A 73 20.63 -8.86 2.14
N VAL A 74 21.44 -9.90 2.35
CA VAL A 74 21.64 -11.00 1.41
C VAL A 74 20.38 -11.88 1.36
N VAL A 75 19.67 -12.00 2.49
CA VAL A 75 18.44 -12.80 2.59
C VAL A 75 17.25 -11.98 2.09
N HIS A 76 16.48 -12.56 1.15
CA HIS A 76 15.25 -11.96 0.66
C HIS A 76 14.26 -11.69 1.80
N PRO A 77 13.67 -10.48 1.92
CA PRO A 77 12.82 -10.12 3.06
C PRO A 77 11.61 -11.04 3.24
N PHE A 78 10.99 -11.52 2.16
CA PHE A 78 9.85 -12.46 2.27
C PHE A 78 10.22 -13.85 2.82
N ARG A 79 11.52 -14.16 2.97
CA ARG A 79 12.00 -15.37 3.64
C ARG A 79 12.20 -15.19 5.15
N LYS A 80 12.03 -13.97 5.66
CA LYS A 80 12.23 -13.63 7.07
C LYS A 80 10.92 -13.67 7.83
N HIS A 81 10.98 -14.16 9.07
CA HIS A 81 9.88 -14.04 10.01
C HIS A 81 9.68 -12.59 10.45
N PHE A 82 8.51 -12.29 11.01
CA PHE A 82 8.15 -10.94 11.45
C PHE A 82 9.21 -10.30 12.36
N GLU A 83 9.77 -11.04 13.31
CA GLU A 83 10.78 -10.54 14.26
C GLU A 83 12.11 -10.20 13.60
N GLN A 84 12.46 -10.87 12.51
CA GLN A 84 13.73 -10.69 11.79
C GLN A 84 13.70 -9.52 10.80
N LEU A 85 12.51 -9.06 10.43
CA LEU A 85 12.34 -7.92 9.53
C LEU A 85 12.64 -6.62 10.25
N GLU A 86 13.42 -5.75 9.62
CA GLU A 86 13.68 -4.41 10.13
C GLU A 86 13.03 -3.34 9.27
N ILE A 87 12.50 -2.30 9.90
CA ILE A 87 11.98 -1.15 9.19
C ILE A 87 13.12 -0.45 8.43
N GLY A 88 12.89 -0.19 7.14
CA GLY A 88 13.91 0.32 6.22
C GLY A 88 14.76 -0.76 5.54
N GLU A 89 14.53 -2.04 5.83
CA GLU A 89 15.12 -3.12 5.05
C GLU A 89 14.53 -3.12 3.63
N THR A 90 15.39 -3.01 2.62
CA THR A 90 15.04 -2.84 1.21
C THR A 90 15.62 -3.96 0.35
N LEU A 91 14.74 -4.61 -0.39
CA LEU A 91 15.09 -5.44 -1.55
C LEU A 91 15.11 -4.57 -2.80
N ALA A 92 16.25 -4.54 -3.50
CA ALA A 92 16.33 -4.10 -4.88
C ALA A 92 16.24 -5.33 -5.79
N THR A 93 15.20 -5.40 -6.63
CA THR A 93 14.96 -6.57 -7.48
C THR A 93 15.89 -6.61 -8.69
N GLY A 94 15.83 -7.69 -9.46
CA GLY A 94 16.24 -7.64 -10.87
C GLY A 94 15.35 -6.70 -11.69
N SER A 95 15.65 -6.57 -12.99
CA SER A 95 14.88 -5.73 -13.91
C SER A 95 14.09 -6.57 -14.93
N ARG A 96 13.03 -5.97 -15.48
CA ARG A 96 12.22 -6.56 -16.56
C ARG A 96 11.87 -5.50 -17.59
N THR A 97 12.16 -5.77 -18.85
CA THR A 97 11.70 -4.95 -19.99
C THR A 97 10.24 -5.28 -20.31
N ILE A 98 9.41 -4.25 -20.44
CA ILE A 98 8.01 -4.38 -20.86
C ILE A 98 7.95 -4.32 -22.38
N THR A 99 7.44 -5.37 -22.99
CA THR A 99 7.37 -5.51 -24.45
C THR A 99 5.95 -5.33 -24.97
N GLU A 100 5.80 -5.15 -26.28
CA GLU A 100 4.47 -5.12 -26.91
C GLU A 100 3.72 -6.45 -26.69
N ALA A 101 4.44 -7.56 -26.66
CA ALA A 101 3.87 -8.87 -26.38
C ALA A 101 3.27 -8.93 -24.96
N ASP A 102 3.92 -8.32 -23.96
CA ASP A 102 3.37 -8.22 -22.60
C ASP A 102 2.06 -7.41 -22.58
N VAL A 103 2.03 -6.25 -23.25
CA VAL A 103 0.85 -5.37 -23.33
C VAL A 103 -0.32 -6.10 -24.00
N MET A 104 -0.06 -6.75 -25.14
CA MET A 104 -1.07 -7.51 -25.87
C MET A 104 -1.57 -8.73 -25.06
N ALA A 105 -0.67 -9.46 -24.42
CA ALA A 105 -1.03 -10.61 -23.59
C ALA A 105 -1.87 -10.18 -22.38
N PHE A 106 -1.49 -9.08 -21.73
CA PHE A 106 -2.24 -8.56 -20.60
C PHE A 106 -3.62 -8.05 -21.01
N ALA A 107 -3.76 -7.33 -22.13
CA ALA A 107 -5.05 -6.89 -22.64
C ALA A 107 -6.00 -8.08 -22.90
N LYS A 108 -5.49 -9.17 -23.49
CA LYS A 108 -6.27 -10.40 -23.71
C LYS A 108 -6.66 -11.09 -22.41
N LEU A 109 -5.75 -11.15 -21.44
CA LEU A 109 -5.97 -11.82 -20.16
C LEU A 109 -6.95 -11.04 -19.27
N SER A 110 -6.80 -9.72 -19.19
CA SER A 110 -7.59 -8.85 -18.33
C SER A 110 -8.90 -8.40 -18.97
N GLY A 111 -8.98 -8.43 -20.32
CA GLY A 111 -10.06 -7.84 -21.09
C GLY A 111 -9.94 -6.33 -21.29
N ASP A 112 -8.86 -5.71 -20.80
CA ASP A 112 -8.63 -4.26 -20.93
C ASP A 112 -7.95 -3.92 -22.27
N PHE A 113 -8.79 -3.60 -23.26
CA PHE A 113 -8.38 -3.13 -24.58
C PHE A 113 -8.42 -1.60 -24.70
N PHE A 114 -8.22 -0.86 -23.61
CA PHE A 114 -8.25 0.60 -23.63
C PHE A 114 -7.29 1.19 -24.69
N TYR A 115 -7.76 2.22 -25.40
CA TYR A 115 -7.10 2.72 -26.61
C TYR A 115 -5.64 3.13 -26.39
N ALA A 116 -5.29 3.68 -25.20
CA ALA A 116 -3.93 4.11 -24.89
C ALA A 116 -2.91 2.97 -24.86
N HIS A 117 -3.37 1.71 -24.79
CA HIS A 117 -2.54 0.51 -24.81
C HIS A 117 -2.57 -0.21 -26.16
N MET A 118 -3.60 0.02 -26.98
CA MET A 118 -3.94 -0.86 -28.11
C MET A 118 -4.00 -0.17 -29.46
N ASP A 119 -4.16 1.16 -29.51
CA ASP A 119 -4.33 1.92 -30.75
C ASP A 119 -3.22 2.98 -30.85
N ASP A 120 -2.38 2.87 -31.88
CA ASP A 120 -1.27 3.78 -32.11
C ASP A 120 -1.70 5.20 -32.47
N ASP A 121 -2.77 5.36 -33.25
CA ASP A 121 -3.24 6.67 -33.70
C ASP A 121 -3.98 7.39 -32.58
N ALA A 122 -4.85 6.68 -31.87
CA ALA A 122 -5.55 7.24 -30.72
C ALA A 122 -4.59 7.55 -29.56
N ALA A 123 -3.58 6.71 -29.32
CA ALA A 123 -2.56 7.00 -28.31
C ALA A 123 -1.77 8.26 -28.64
N ARG A 124 -1.31 8.44 -29.89
CA ARG A 124 -0.60 9.66 -30.34
C ARG A 124 -1.44 10.94 -30.22
N ALA A 125 -2.75 10.82 -30.35
CA ALA A 125 -3.67 11.95 -30.20
C ALA A 125 -4.02 12.28 -28.74
N SER A 126 -3.55 11.48 -27.78
CA SER A 126 -3.84 11.64 -26.35
C SER A 126 -2.75 12.45 -25.63
N ILE A 127 -2.82 12.51 -24.30
CA ILE A 127 -1.75 13.08 -23.46
C ILE A 127 -0.45 12.24 -23.48
N PHE A 128 -0.49 11.05 -24.09
CA PHE A 128 0.64 10.17 -24.25
C PHE A 128 1.26 10.33 -25.65
N GLU A 129 2.58 10.23 -25.75
CA GLU A 129 3.30 10.35 -27.03
C GLU A 129 3.14 9.12 -27.95
N LYS A 130 2.85 7.96 -27.37
CA LYS A 130 2.67 6.66 -28.04
C LYS A 130 1.97 5.69 -27.09
N ARG A 131 1.66 4.48 -27.55
CA ARG A 131 1.07 3.43 -26.69
C ARG A 131 1.92 3.20 -25.44
N VAL A 132 1.23 3.12 -24.31
CA VAL A 132 1.82 2.86 -22.99
C VAL A 132 1.39 1.48 -22.51
N ALA A 133 2.14 0.89 -21.60
CA ALA A 133 1.74 -0.33 -20.91
C ALA A 133 0.59 -0.06 -19.92
N HIS A 134 -0.23 -1.07 -19.65
CA HIS A 134 -1.25 -0.98 -18.60
C HIS A 134 -0.59 -0.73 -17.24
N GLY A 135 -1.14 0.17 -16.45
CA GLY A 135 -0.69 0.35 -15.06
C GLY A 135 -0.79 -0.95 -14.26
N TYR A 136 -1.85 -1.74 -14.46
CA TYR A 136 -2.02 -3.04 -13.81
C TYR A 136 -1.07 -4.12 -14.33
N LEU A 137 -0.59 -4.02 -15.58
CA LEU A 137 0.51 -4.85 -16.07
C LEU A 137 1.80 -4.52 -15.31
N VAL A 138 2.13 -3.23 -15.16
CA VAL A 138 3.30 -2.79 -14.39
C VAL A 138 3.23 -3.27 -12.94
N LEU A 139 2.05 -3.15 -12.31
CA LEU A 139 1.80 -3.64 -10.95
C LEU A 139 2.02 -5.17 -10.85
N SER A 140 1.45 -5.93 -11.80
CA SER A 140 1.56 -7.40 -11.83
C SER A 140 3.00 -7.85 -12.10
N ALA A 141 3.70 -7.18 -13.01
CA ALA A 141 5.11 -7.44 -13.32
C ALA A 141 6.01 -7.10 -12.13
N ALA A 142 5.74 -6.01 -11.41
CA ALA A 142 6.44 -5.64 -10.19
C ALA A 142 6.28 -6.73 -9.12
N ALA A 143 5.07 -7.24 -8.87
CA ALA A 143 4.84 -8.36 -7.96
C ALA A 143 5.67 -9.60 -8.34
N GLY A 144 5.73 -9.93 -9.63
CA GLY A 144 6.58 -11.01 -10.13
C GLY A 144 8.09 -10.80 -9.90
N LEU A 145 8.55 -9.57 -9.67
CA LEU A 145 9.95 -9.26 -9.39
C LEU A 145 10.33 -9.34 -7.91
N PHE A 146 9.40 -9.02 -6.99
CA PHE A 146 9.71 -8.93 -5.56
C PHE A 146 9.10 -10.05 -4.70
N VAL A 147 8.16 -10.84 -5.22
CA VAL A 147 7.56 -11.96 -4.48
C VAL A 147 8.48 -13.18 -4.58
N ASP A 148 8.90 -13.71 -3.43
CA ASP A 148 9.58 -15.00 -3.37
C ASP A 148 8.55 -16.13 -3.59
N PRO A 149 8.74 -17.02 -4.59
CA PRO A 149 7.74 -18.04 -4.93
C PRO A 149 7.74 -19.26 -3.99
N ALA A 150 8.80 -19.45 -3.20
CA ALA A 150 8.91 -20.58 -2.29
C ALA A 150 7.98 -20.40 -1.07
N PRO A 151 7.44 -21.49 -0.50
CA PRO A 151 6.75 -21.44 0.78
C PRO A 151 7.64 -20.79 1.85
N GLY A 152 7.09 -19.80 2.56
CA GLY A 152 7.86 -19.00 3.52
C GLY A 152 6.98 -18.35 4.60
N PRO A 153 7.56 -17.42 5.38
CA PRO A 153 6.84 -16.74 6.45
C PRO A 153 5.70 -15.82 6.01
N VAL A 154 5.70 -15.35 4.76
CA VAL A 154 4.59 -14.56 4.20
C VAL A 154 3.38 -15.48 3.98
N LEU A 155 2.30 -15.21 4.70
CA LEU A 155 1.07 -16.01 4.69
C LEU A 155 0.09 -15.56 3.62
N ALA A 156 -0.04 -14.24 3.45
CA ALA A 156 -0.93 -13.65 2.45
C ALA A 156 -0.48 -12.24 2.10
N ASN A 157 -0.53 -11.89 0.81
CA ASN A 157 -0.51 -10.51 0.35
C ASN A 157 -1.95 -10.11 0.03
N TYR A 158 -2.57 -9.31 0.90
CA TYR A 158 -4.04 -9.15 0.93
C TYR A 158 -4.51 -7.71 0.74
N GLY A 159 -3.60 -6.74 0.79
CA GLY A 159 -3.96 -5.33 0.74
C GLY A 159 -3.00 -4.54 -0.14
N LEU A 160 -3.55 -3.52 -0.76
CA LEU A 160 -2.83 -2.55 -1.57
C LEU A 160 -3.41 -1.17 -1.27
N ASP A 161 -2.54 -0.28 -0.82
CA ASP A 161 -2.88 1.08 -0.40
C ASP A 161 -2.16 2.10 -1.27
N ASN A 162 -2.82 3.24 -1.50
CA ASN A 162 -2.23 4.46 -2.07
C ASN A 162 -1.51 4.28 -3.42
N LEU A 163 -1.96 3.36 -4.29
CA LEU A 163 -1.38 3.19 -5.61
C LEU A 163 -1.51 4.44 -6.47
N ARG A 164 -0.38 4.90 -6.99
CA ARG A 164 -0.28 6.00 -7.94
C ARG A 164 0.64 5.62 -9.09
N PHE A 165 0.18 5.84 -10.32
CA PHE A 165 1.02 5.79 -11.53
C PHE A 165 1.52 7.21 -11.79
N VAL A 166 2.82 7.42 -11.59
CA VAL A 166 3.43 8.76 -11.60
C VAL A 166 3.90 9.13 -13.01
N LYS A 167 4.45 8.15 -13.74
CA LYS A 167 4.92 8.29 -15.12
C LYS A 167 4.44 7.11 -15.94
N PRO A 168 4.13 7.31 -17.24
CA PRO A 168 3.81 6.20 -18.12
C PRO A 168 5.03 5.29 -18.29
N VAL A 169 4.77 3.99 -18.44
CA VAL A 169 5.76 3.01 -18.89
C VAL A 169 5.47 2.72 -20.34
N TYR A 170 6.43 2.99 -21.22
CA TYR A 170 6.28 2.74 -22.64
C TYR A 170 6.73 1.33 -23.00
N ILE A 171 6.26 0.84 -24.16
CA ILE A 171 6.81 -0.38 -24.76
C ILE A 171 8.31 -0.18 -25.00
N GLY A 172 9.12 -1.11 -24.51
CA GLY A 172 10.57 -1.08 -24.52
C GLY A 172 11.22 -0.57 -23.23
N ASP A 173 10.45 0.05 -22.33
CA ASP A 173 10.97 0.49 -21.03
C ASP A 173 11.28 -0.69 -20.12
N THR A 174 12.28 -0.51 -19.26
CA THR A 174 12.70 -1.52 -18.30
C THR A 174 12.39 -1.07 -16.88
N ILE A 175 11.64 -1.89 -16.15
CA ILE A 175 11.26 -1.62 -14.77
C ILE A 175 12.12 -2.40 -13.77
N GLN A 176 12.38 -1.80 -12.62
CA GLN A 176 12.97 -2.42 -11.44
C GLN A 176 12.17 -1.99 -10.20
N VAL A 177 12.15 -2.81 -9.16
CA VAL A 177 11.42 -2.51 -7.93
C VAL A 177 12.37 -2.36 -6.75
N ARG A 178 12.10 -1.37 -5.91
CA ARG A 178 12.61 -1.27 -4.54
C ARG A 178 11.46 -1.58 -3.59
N LEU A 179 11.54 -2.72 -2.91
CA LEU A 179 10.56 -3.17 -1.91
C LEU A 179 11.15 -2.93 -0.52
N THR A 180 10.57 -2.03 0.27
CA THR A 180 11.10 -1.64 1.59
C THR A 180 10.12 -1.97 2.70
N CYS A 181 10.57 -2.61 3.78
CA CYS A 181 9.76 -2.86 4.97
C CYS A 181 9.41 -1.51 5.61
N LYS A 182 8.14 -1.10 5.48
CA LYS A 182 7.68 0.24 5.83
C LYS A 182 7.21 0.34 7.27
N GLN A 183 6.40 -0.61 7.71
CA GLN A 183 5.82 -0.61 9.03
C GLN A 183 5.47 -2.03 9.43
N LYS A 184 5.55 -2.30 10.73
CA LYS A 184 5.23 -3.60 11.31
C LYS A 184 4.20 -3.42 12.41
N THR A 185 3.11 -4.17 12.34
CA THR A 185 2.07 -4.18 13.37
C THR A 185 1.84 -5.61 13.81
N ALA A 186 2.30 -5.96 15.02
CA ALA A 186 2.02 -7.27 15.58
C ALA A 186 0.51 -7.43 15.81
N LYS A 187 -0.04 -8.60 15.49
CA LYS A 187 -1.43 -8.93 15.82
C LYS A 187 -1.46 -9.81 17.07
N GLU A 188 -2.51 -9.62 17.86
CA GLU A 188 -2.88 -10.60 18.89
C GLU A 188 -3.21 -11.92 18.21
N THR A 189 -2.79 -13.01 18.83
CA THR A 189 -3.00 -14.36 18.30
C THR A 189 -4.15 -15.00 19.06
N PRO A 190 -5.31 -15.24 18.41
CA PRO A 190 -6.41 -15.98 19.04
C PRO A 190 -5.97 -17.40 19.41
N ALA A 191 -6.65 -18.01 20.40
CA ALA A 191 -6.39 -19.40 20.79
C ALA A 191 -6.51 -20.35 19.58
N GLY A 192 -5.47 -21.14 19.33
CA GLY A 192 -5.39 -22.04 18.17
C GLY A 192 -5.04 -21.35 16.83
N GLY A 193 -4.84 -20.03 16.83
CA GLY A 193 -4.41 -19.27 15.66
C GLY A 193 -2.91 -19.35 15.39
N ILE A 194 -2.52 -19.03 14.16
CA ILE A 194 -1.10 -18.90 13.79
C ILE A 194 -0.60 -17.53 14.27
N PRO A 195 0.51 -17.46 15.05
CA PRO A 195 1.13 -16.19 15.41
C PRO A 195 1.52 -15.41 14.16
N GLN A 196 1.03 -14.17 14.03
CA GLN A 196 1.24 -13.37 12.83
C GLN A 196 1.20 -11.86 13.13
N GLY A 197 1.75 -11.08 12.22
CA GLY A 197 1.67 -9.62 12.20
C GLY A 197 1.40 -9.12 10.78
N VAL A 198 1.04 -7.85 10.68
CA VAL A 198 0.95 -7.15 9.39
C VAL A 198 2.27 -6.46 9.13
N VAL A 199 2.86 -6.70 7.97
CA VAL A 199 3.98 -5.90 7.46
C VAL A 199 3.49 -5.13 6.25
N ALA A 200 3.53 -3.81 6.37
CA ALA A 200 3.33 -2.89 5.27
C ALA A 200 4.67 -2.69 4.56
N TRP A 201 4.65 -2.73 3.24
CA TRP A 201 5.84 -2.53 2.41
C TRP A 201 5.65 -1.35 1.50
N ASP A 202 6.64 -0.47 1.44
CA ASP A 202 6.71 0.57 0.43
C ASP A 202 7.27 -0.01 -0.86
N VAL A 203 6.55 0.16 -1.95
CA VAL A 203 6.93 -0.35 -3.27
C VAL A 203 7.16 0.83 -4.20
N ASP A 204 8.41 0.99 -4.61
CA ASP A 204 8.87 2.01 -5.54
C ASP A 204 9.33 1.32 -6.83
N VAL A 205 8.48 1.40 -7.87
CA VAL A 205 8.79 0.88 -9.20
C VAL A 205 9.42 1.99 -10.02
N ARG A 206 10.60 1.73 -10.57
CA ARG A 206 11.40 2.72 -11.30
C ARG A 206 11.75 2.22 -12.69
N ASN A 207 11.93 3.14 -13.63
CA ASN A 207 12.38 2.83 -15.00
C ASN A 207 13.92 2.78 -15.12
N GLN A 208 14.44 2.57 -16.33
CA GLN A 208 15.87 2.56 -16.64
C GLN A 208 16.61 3.88 -16.36
N HIS A 209 15.88 4.98 -16.14
CA HIS A 209 16.41 6.30 -15.83
C HIS A 209 16.37 6.59 -14.32
N ASP A 210 16.10 5.57 -13.49
CA ASP A 210 15.88 5.68 -12.06
C ASP A 210 14.75 6.64 -11.68
N GLU A 211 13.73 6.77 -12.54
CA GLU A 211 12.55 7.60 -12.27
C GLU A 211 11.38 6.75 -11.77
N PRO A 212 10.64 7.19 -10.73
CA PRO A 212 9.48 6.46 -10.24
C PRO A 212 8.35 6.47 -11.28
N VAL A 213 7.86 5.28 -11.63
CA VAL A 213 6.73 5.07 -12.54
C VAL A 213 5.46 4.65 -11.79
N ALA A 214 5.60 3.88 -10.71
CA ALA A 214 4.49 3.53 -9.84
C ALA A 214 4.95 3.48 -8.37
N LEU A 215 4.15 4.06 -7.49
CA LEU A 215 4.37 4.07 -6.04
C LEU A 215 3.13 3.53 -5.34
N TYR A 216 3.32 2.58 -4.42
CA TYR A 216 2.22 2.02 -3.65
C TYR A 216 2.71 1.36 -2.35
N THR A 217 1.78 1.00 -1.48
CA THR A 217 2.06 0.20 -0.29
C THR A 217 1.31 -1.13 -0.40
N ILE A 218 1.98 -2.25 -0.11
CA ILE A 218 1.31 -3.56 0.01
C ILE A 218 1.23 -3.99 1.47
N LEU A 219 0.16 -4.68 1.83
CA LEU A 219 -0.07 -5.22 3.17
C LEU A 219 0.02 -6.74 3.13
N THR A 220 0.95 -7.27 3.91
CA THR A 220 1.20 -8.71 4.01
C THR A 220 0.93 -9.20 5.42
N LEU A 221 0.31 -10.37 5.55
CA LEU A 221 0.34 -11.15 6.78
C LEU A 221 1.64 -11.95 6.82
N VAL A 222 2.43 -11.77 7.86
CA VAL A 222 3.72 -12.46 8.05
C VAL A 222 3.69 -13.23 9.36
N ARG A 223 4.07 -14.49 9.30
CA ARG A 223 4.17 -15.38 10.46
C ARG A 223 5.21 -14.86 11.44
N ARG A 224 4.80 -14.78 12.70
CA ARG A 224 5.67 -14.52 13.85
C ARG A 224 6.28 -15.82 14.34
N GLN A 225 7.49 -15.76 14.88
CA GLN A 225 8.06 -16.88 15.62
C GLN A 225 7.26 -17.09 16.91
N ALA A 226 7.06 -18.35 17.30
CA ALA A 226 6.52 -18.64 18.63
C ALA A 226 7.53 -18.14 19.67
N ALA A 227 7.03 -17.46 20.71
CA ALA A 227 7.83 -17.07 21.85
C ALA A 227 8.26 -18.30 22.67
#